data_AF-A0A8T8I068-F1
#
_entry.id   AF-A0A8T8I068-F1
#
_cell.length_a   1.000
_cell.length_b   1.000
_cell.length_c   1.000
_cell.angle_alpha   90.00
_cell.angle_beta   90.00
_cell.angle_gamma   90.00
#
_symmetry.space_group_name_H-M   'P 1'
#
loop_
_entity.id
_entity.type
_entity.pdbx_description
1 polymer ?
#
loop_
_entity_poly.entity_id
_entity_poly.type
_entity_poly.pdbx_seq_one_letter_code
_entity_poly.pdbx_strand_id
1 'polypeptide(L)'
;MRDKPGSSTSAAVPPRSGVVARLWWAVAVVAPGALLGAADYLGLPHPHLEPPVAAAVFGAAIVGAAFLLSWAAEAAQVDIGAGLAIALLAVLAVLPEYAVDLVFTFQAGQQYAEQGSCGQPGGVNPCSLALANMTGANRILVGVGWPLVVLVASVAAVRARRRSDSARPGRVALAPAMSADVVFLGVATLYSLTLPLRSSLTLVDAAVFVAIFAAYAWRLSKAPAEEPDLAGVSAWVGGKPARARRSLVIGLFAVAGLVILTTAEHFAENLVGTGARLGVDEFLLVQWIAPLASESPELIVACLFAARLKASESLGTLLSSKVNQWTLLVGTIPIVFALSAGTTHGLPLDGHQRLELLITAAQSLFAVAILADLALTSIGAITLVVLFAVQFTASLTLPAEGNRVVIIVLSAVYGALALLQFARHRRDFARTARDGLVTPFAELVRRPPGHHG
;
A
#
# COMPACT_ATOMS: atom_id res chain seq x y z
N MET A 1 27.91 -43.36 -3.03
CA MET A 1 28.49 -42.02 -2.82
C MET A 1 28.49 -41.30 -4.16
N ARG A 2 27.59 -40.33 -4.36
CA ARG A 2 27.55 -39.46 -5.54
C ARG A 2 27.48 -38.03 -5.02
N ASP A 3 28.52 -37.25 -5.30
CA ASP A 3 28.63 -35.84 -4.99
C ASP A 3 27.55 -35.04 -5.72
N LYS A 4 26.87 -34.16 -4.98
CA LYS A 4 26.05 -33.07 -5.53
C LYS A 4 26.92 -31.81 -5.59
N PRO A 5 27.12 -31.19 -6.76
CA PRO A 5 27.59 -29.80 -6.83
C PRO A 5 26.38 -28.88 -6.95
N GLY A 6 26.29 -27.91 -6.04
CA GLY A 6 25.21 -26.93 -6.02
C GLY A 6 25.17 -26.17 -4.70
N SER A 7 26.31 -25.61 -4.31
CA SER A 7 26.39 -24.66 -3.20
C SER A 7 25.51 -23.47 -3.54
N SER A 8 24.44 -23.28 -2.77
CA SER A 8 23.77 -22.00 -2.65
C SER A 8 24.82 -20.94 -2.31
N THR A 9 24.92 -19.91 -3.14
CA THR A 9 25.64 -18.69 -2.77
C THR A 9 24.95 -18.11 -1.53
N SER A 10 25.43 -18.48 -0.35
CA SER A 10 25.19 -17.76 0.90
C SER A 10 25.40 -16.28 0.61
N ALA A 11 24.33 -15.48 0.63
CA ALA A 11 24.45 -14.03 0.51
C ALA A 11 25.49 -13.56 1.53
N ALA A 12 26.59 -12.97 1.04
CA ALA A 12 27.67 -12.53 1.91
C ALA A 12 27.12 -11.52 2.93
N VAL A 13 27.31 -11.78 4.22
CA VAL A 13 26.92 -10.86 5.28
C VAL A 13 27.57 -9.51 5.00
N PRO A 14 26.79 -8.43 4.84
CA PRO A 14 27.35 -7.13 4.46
C PRO A 14 28.36 -6.64 5.51
N PRO A 15 29.41 -5.91 5.10
CA PRO A 15 30.39 -5.38 6.04
C PRO A 15 29.71 -4.50 7.09
N ARG A 16 30.07 -4.70 8.37
CA ARG A 16 29.44 -4.02 9.52
C ARG A 16 29.38 -2.50 9.37
N SER A 17 30.39 -1.88 8.77
CA SER A 17 30.45 -0.44 8.54
C SER A 17 29.30 0.09 7.66
N GLY A 18 28.91 -0.66 6.62
CA GLY A 18 27.81 -0.28 5.73
C GLY A 18 26.44 -0.40 6.39
N VAL A 19 26.25 -1.36 7.29
CA VAL A 19 25.01 -1.53 8.06
C VAL A 19 24.87 -0.42 9.11
N VAL A 20 25.94 -0.13 9.84
CA VAL A 20 25.96 0.92 10.87
C VAL A 20 25.68 2.29 10.26
N ALA A 21 26.27 2.60 9.11
CA ALA A 21 25.99 3.85 8.40
C ALA A 21 24.51 4.00 8.02
N ARG A 22 23.86 2.93 7.53
CA ARG A 22 22.42 2.95 7.17
C ARG A 22 21.52 3.13 8.39
N LEU A 23 21.86 2.50 9.51
CA LEU A 23 21.14 2.70 10.77
C LEU A 23 21.27 4.13 11.26
N TRP A 24 22.47 4.73 11.20
CA TRP A 24 22.67 6.14 11.55
C TRP A 24 21.90 7.10 10.65
N TRP A 25 21.84 6.83 9.34
CA TRP A 25 20.99 7.61 8.44
C TRP A 25 19.51 7.49 8.79
N ALA A 26 19.02 6.28 9.09
CA ALA A 26 17.65 6.09 9.54
C ALA A 26 17.37 6.88 10.83
N VAL A 27 18.27 6.82 11.81
CA VAL A 27 18.18 7.61 13.05
C VAL A 27 18.18 9.12 12.76
N ALA A 28 19.07 9.60 11.89
CA ALA A 28 19.17 11.02 11.56
C ALA A 28 17.91 11.57 10.87
N VAL A 29 17.26 10.74 10.04
CA VAL A 29 15.99 11.09 9.37
C VAL A 29 14.81 11.05 10.35
N VAL A 30 14.80 10.06 11.26
CA VAL A 30 13.71 9.82 12.21
C VAL A 30 13.72 10.79 13.39
N ALA A 31 14.89 11.06 13.95
CA ALA A 31 15.03 11.73 15.24
C ALA A 31 14.39 13.12 15.30
N PRO A 32 14.53 14.00 14.29
CA PRO A 32 13.94 15.34 14.36
C PRO A 32 12.41 15.30 14.54
N GLY A 33 11.69 14.56 13.69
CA GLY A 33 10.23 14.45 13.79
C GLY A 33 9.79 13.75 15.07
N ALA A 34 10.42 12.62 15.41
CA ALA A 34 10.07 11.87 16.61
C ALA A 34 10.28 12.67 17.90
N LEU A 35 11.38 13.44 18.00
CA LEU A 35 11.66 14.26 19.17
C LEU A 35 10.71 15.45 19.27
N LEU A 36 10.36 16.10 18.15
CA LEU A 36 9.40 17.21 18.15
C LEU A 36 8.01 16.75 18.57
N GLY A 37 7.51 15.66 17.99
CA GLY A 37 6.19 15.13 18.33
C GLY A 37 6.12 14.58 19.76
N ALA A 38 7.18 13.91 20.21
CA ALA A 38 7.27 13.48 21.61
C ALA A 38 7.35 14.67 22.58
N ALA A 39 8.07 15.75 22.23
CA ALA A 39 8.14 16.95 23.05
C ALA A 39 6.76 17.61 23.19
N ASP A 40 6.00 17.71 22.09
CA ASP A 40 4.64 18.26 22.08
C ASP A 40 3.69 17.45 22.98
N TYR A 41 3.62 16.12 22.80
CA TYR A 41 2.79 15.25 23.66
C TYR A 41 3.18 15.27 25.14
N LEU A 42 4.46 15.50 25.45
CA LEU A 42 4.96 15.59 26.84
C LEU A 42 4.86 17.01 27.41
N GLY A 43 4.40 18.00 26.63
CA GLY A 43 4.33 19.41 27.05
C GLY A 43 5.71 20.03 27.29
N LEU A 44 6.75 19.52 26.62
CA LEU A 44 8.12 20.05 26.70
C LEU A 44 8.32 21.19 25.70
N PRO A 45 9.19 22.18 25.99
CA PRO A 45 9.50 23.24 25.05
C PRO A 45 10.12 22.67 23.75
N HIS A 46 9.55 23.03 22.61
CA HIS A 46 10.07 22.68 21.27
C HIS A 46 9.95 23.88 20.33
N PRO A 47 10.76 23.95 19.25
CA PRO A 47 10.62 24.99 18.26
C PRO A 47 9.25 24.92 17.56
N HIS A 48 8.64 26.08 17.32
CA HIS A 48 7.49 26.18 16.43
C HIS A 48 7.98 26.21 14.99
N LEU A 49 7.55 25.22 14.20
CA LEU A 49 7.83 25.14 12.78
C LEU A 49 6.59 25.58 12.01
N GLU A 50 6.80 26.30 10.91
CA GLU A 50 5.72 26.60 9.97
C GLU A 50 5.17 25.32 9.34
N PRO A 51 3.86 25.22 9.04
CA PRO A 51 3.23 23.97 8.62
C PRO A 51 3.94 23.23 7.47
N PRO A 52 4.43 23.89 6.39
CA PRO A 52 5.14 23.19 5.32
C PRO A 52 6.44 22.53 5.78
N VAL A 53 7.18 23.17 6.69
CA VAL A 53 8.44 22.65 7.23
C VAL A 53 8.16 21.53 8.22
N ALA A 54 7.16 21.72 9.09
CA ALA A 54 6.70 20.70 10.03
C ALA A 54 6.25 19.43 9.31
N ALA A 55 5.38 19.55 8.29
CA ALA A 55 4.92 18.43 7.48
C ALA A 55 6.08 17.66 6.82
N ALA A 56 7.08 18.37 6.29
CA ALA A 56 8.27 17.74 5.72
C ALA A 56 9.10 16.98 6.78
N VAL A 57 9.27 17.54 7.98
CA VAL A 57 10.02 16.91 9.08
C VAL A 57 9.31 15.66 9.60
N PHE A 58 8.01 15.74 9.86
CA PHE A 58 7.23 14.58 10.32
C PHE A 58 7.09 13.52 9.23
N GLY A 59 6.84 13.92 7.98
CA GLY A 59 6.79 13.00 6.84
C GLY A 59 8.11 12.27 6.61
N ALA A 60 9.25 12.96 6.74
CA ALA A 60 10.56 12.31 6.68
C ALA A 60 10.76 11.28 7.80
N ALA A 61 10.30 11.58 9.02
CA ALA A 61 10.37 10.64 10.13
C ALA A 61 9.48 9.41 9.91
N ILE A 62 8.28 9.57 9.34
CA ILE A 62 7.40 8.47 8.93
C ILE A 62 8.08 7.58 7.88
N VAL A 63 8.67 8.17 6.84
CA VAL A 63 9.44 7.44 5.81
C VAL A 63 10.60 6.65 6.44
N GLY A 64 11.33 7.27 7.36
CA GLY A 64 12.42 6.62 8.08
C GLY A 64 11.94 5.45 8.95
N ALA A 65 10.83 5.62 9.67
CA ALA A 65 10.22 4.57 10.48
C ALA A 65 9.72 3.40 9.63
N ALA A 66 9.15 3.66 8.47
CA ALA A 66 8.71 2.63 7.55
C ALA A 66 9.88 1.76 7.04
N PHE A 67 11.05 2.32 6.76
CA PHE A 67 12.24 1.51 6.45
C PHE A 67 12.67 0.63 7.63
N LEU A 68 12.58 1.13 8.87
CA LEU A 68 12.84 0.32 10.06
C LEU A 68 11.82 -0.83 10.18
N LEU A 69 10.54 -0.57 9.89
CA LEU A 69 9.49 -1.61 9.83
C LEU A 69 9.82 -2.65 8.76
N SER A 70 10.19 -2.25 7.55
CA SER A 70 10.53 -3.20 6.47
C SER A 70 11.73 -4.08 6.85
N TRP A 71 12.79 -3.52 7.46
CA TRP A 71 13.93 -4.33 7.91
C TRP A 71 13.57 -5.28 9.05
N ALA A 72 12.74 -4.84 9.99
CA ALA A 72 12.24 -5.68 11.07
C ALA A 72 11.35 -6.81 10.52
N ALA A 73 10.47 -6.48 9.58
CA ALA A 73 9.56 -7.39 8.89
C ALA A 73 10.30 -8.50 8.16
N GLU A 74 11.24 -8.15 7.29
CA GLU A 74 12.08 -9.11 6.56
C GLU A 74 12.84 -10.01 7.55
N ALA A 75 13.52 -9.43 8.54
CA ALA A 75 14.29 -10.21 9.51
C ALA A 75 13.43 -11.12 10.39
N ALA A 76 12.18 -10.74 10.68
CA ALA A 76 11.23 -11.53 11.46
C ALA A 76 10.84 -12.83 10.76
N GLN A 77 10.89 -12.88 9.41
CA GLN A 77 10.56 -14.07 8.61
C GLN A 77 11.42 -15.30 9.00
N VAL A 78 12.60 -15.08 9.57
CA VAL A 78 13.48 -16.16 10.06
C VAL A 78 12.88 -16.90 11.26
N ASP A 79 12.06 -16.24 12.07
CA ASP A 79 11.54 -16.76 13.34
C ASP A 79 10.06 -17.15 13.31
N ILE A 80 9.29 -16.69 12.33
CA ILE A 80 7.83 -16.86 12.26
C ILE A 80 7.44 -17.84 11.14
N GLY A 81 6.39 -18.64 11.39
CA GLY A 81 5.86 -19.54 10.37
C GLY A 81 5.32 -18.76 9.16
N ALA A 82 5.49 -19.30 7.96
CA ALA A 82 5.20 -18.59 6.71
C ALA A 82 3.81 -17.95 6.64
N GLY A 83 2.77 -18.67 7.08
CA GLY A 83 1.42 -18.10 7.07
C GLY A 83 1.23 -16.90 8.01
N LEU A 84 1.86 -16.93 9.19
CA LEU A 84 1.86 -15.80 10.12
C LEU A 84 2.71 -14.64 9.59
N ALA A 85 3.84 -14.97 8.94
CA ALA A 85 4.68 -14.00 8.26
C ALA A 85 3.87 -13.20 7.25
N ILE A 86 3.18 -13.88 6.34
CA ILE A 86 2.54 -13.17 5.24
C ILE A 86 1.40 -12.28 5.76
N ALA A 87 0.58 -12.76 6.69
CA ALA A 87 -0.52 -11.98 7.25
C ALA A 87 -0.04 -10.76 8.07
N LEU A 88 0.92 -10.95 8.98
CA LEU A 88 1.41 -9.84 9.82
C LEU A 88 2.22 -8.83 9.00
N LEU A 89 3.07 -9.31 8.10
CA LEU A 89 3.92 -8.41 7.31
C LEU A 89 3.13 -7.60 6.30
N ALA A 90 2.06 -8.15 5.73
CA ALA A 90 1.16 -7.41 4.84
C ALA A 90 0.48 -6.22 5.56
N VAL A 91 0.14 -6.37 6.85
CA VAL A 91 -0.41 -5.26 7.64
C VAL A 91 0.68 -4.28 8.06
N LEU A 92 1.82 -4.79 8.56
CA LEU A 92 2.90 -3.97 9.09
C LEU A 92 3.61 -3.14 8.01
N ALA A 93 3.67 -3.63 6.76
CA ALA A 93 4.35 -2.93 5.66
C ALA A 93 3.70 -1.58 5.31
N VAL A 94 2.39 -1.47 5.51
CA VAL A 94 1.62 -0.25 5.23
C VAL A 94 1.13 0.44 6.50
N LEU A 95 1.74 0.13 7.65
CA LEU A 95 1.36 0.75 8.92
C LEU A 95 1.41 2.29 8.91
N PRO A 96 2.38 2.95 8.25
CA PRO A 96 2.37 4.41 8.07
C PRO A 96 1.07 4.93 7.45
N GLU A 97 0.58 4.25 6.42
CA GLU A 97 -0.64 4.61 5.71
C GLU A 97 -1.86 4.47 6.63
N TYR A 98 -1.96 3.36 7.37
CA TYR A 98 -2.99 3.20 8.40
C TYR A 98 -2.92 4.31 9.44
N ALA A 99 -1.74 4.65 9.94
CA ALA A 99 -1.61 5.65 10.98
C ALA A 99 -2.16 7.02 10.54
N VAL A 100 -1.79 7.47 9.34
CA VAL A 100 -2.27 8.75 8.79
C VAL A 100 -3.78 8.71 8.52
N ASP A 101 -4.27 7.63 7.90
CA ASP A 101 -5.70 7.49 7.56
C ASP A 101 -6.60 7.43 8.80
N LEU A 102 -6.12 6.73 9.83
CA LEU A 102 -6.86 6.60 11.10
C LEU A 102 -6.83 7.87 11.94
N VAL A 103 -5.81 8.73 11.82
CA VAL A 103 -5.85 10.07 12.41
C VAL A 103 -7.01 10.87 11.84
N PHE A 104 -7.11 10.98 10.50
CA PHE A 104 -8.20 11.72 9.87
C PHE A 104 -9.57 11.11 10.21
N THR A 105 -9.66 9.78 10.24
CA THR A 105 -10.88 9.06 10.61
C THR A 105 -11.28 9.29 12.07
N PHE A 106 -10.31 9.34 12.98
CA PHE A 106 -10.56 9.57 14.40
C PHE A 106 -11.02 11.01 14.66
N GLN A 107 -10.34 11.99 14.05
CA GLN A 107 -10.74 13.40 14.08
C GLN A 107 -12.14 13.60 13.49
N ALA A 108 -12.46 12.89 12.40
CA ALA A 108 -13.80 12.87 11.81
C ALA A 108 -14.88 12.40 12.79
N GLY A 109 -14.63 11.33 13.54
CA GLY A 109 -15.59 10.85 14.52
C GLY A 109 -15.74 11.77 15.72
N GLN A 110 -14.63 12.34 16.24
CA GLN A 110 -14.68 13.34 17.31
C GLN A 110 -15.50 14.57 16.92
N GLN A 111 -15.24 15.11 15.72
CA GLN A 111 -16.02 16.24 15.21
C GLN A 111 -17.49 15.89 15.04
N TYR A 112 -17.80 14.68 14.55
CA TYR A 112 -19.17 14.20 14.42
C TYR A 112 -19.86 14.06 15.79
N ALA A 113 -19.16 13.58 16.82
CA ALA A 113 -19.70 13.49 18.19
C ALA A 113 -20.07 14.86 18.76
N GLU A 114 -19.25 15.88 18.48
CA GLU A 114 -19.48 17.24 18.97
C GLU A 114 -20.57 17.98 18.19
N GLN A 115 -20.64 17.79 16.88
CA GLN A 115 -21.40 18.67 15.97
C GLN A 115 -22.55 17.97 15.25
N GLY A 116 -22.64 16.64 15.35
CA GLY A 116 -23.60 15.82 14.61
C GLY A 116 -23.34 15.73 13.10
N SER A 117 -22.24 16.31 12.61
CA SER A 117 -21.82 16.29 11.21
C SER A 117 -20.31 16.44 11.10
N CYS A 118 -19.71 15.92 10.02
CA CYS A 118 -18.26 16.04 9.80
C CYS A 118 -17.82 17.36 9.15
N GLY A 119 -18.77 18.22 8.76
CA GLY A 119 -18.48 19.42 7.99
C GLY A 119 -18.88 20.67 8.76
N GLN A 120 -17.98 21.65 8.82
CA GLN A 120 -18.33 23.01 9.20
C GLN A 120 -18.50 23.90 7.95
N PRO A 121 -19.42 24.87 7.97
CA PRO A 121 -19.48 25.88 6.92
C PRO A 121 -18.13 26.62 6.80
N GLY A 122 -17.42 26.45 5.69
CA GLY A 122 -16.13 27.09 5.43
C GLY A 122 -14.91 26.45 6.10
N GLY A 123 -15.08 25.31 6.78
CA GLY A 123 -14.00 24.52 7.37
C GLY A 123 -13.67 23.25 6.59
N VAL A 124 -12.50 22.68 6.86
CA VAL A 124 -12.09 21.38 6.30
C VAL A 124 -12.98 20.28 6.87
N ASN A 125 -13.41 19.33 6.02
CA ASN A 125 -14.25 18.20 6.42
C ASN A 125 -13.35 16.95 6.64
N PRO A 126 -13.09 16.51 7.88
CA PRO A 126 -12.20 15.37 8.12
C PRO A 126 -12.73 14.05 7.59
N CYS A 127 -14.06 13.88 7.47
CA CYS A 127 -14.63 12.70 6.79
C CYS A 127 -14.19 12.68 5.32
N SER A 128 -14.14 13.85 4.66
CA SER A 128 -13.62 14.00 3.30
C SER A 128 -12.13 13.64 3.23
N LEU A 129 -11.32 14.13 4.18
CA LEU A 129 -9.88 13.87 4.22
C LEU A 129 -9.53 12.38 4.43
N ALA A 130 -10.24 11.68 5.31
CA ALA A 130 -10.04 10.24 5.51
C ALA A 130 -10.24 9.46 4.20
N LEU A 131 -11.32 9.75 3.47
CA LEU A 131 -11.51 9.11 2.16
C LEU A 131 -10.57 9.63 1.07
N ALA A 132 -10.15 10.89 1.14
CA ALA A 132 -9.15 11.44 0.23
C ALA A 132 -7.85 10.65 0.34
N ASN A 133 -7.33 10.47 1.55
CA ASN A 133 -6.10 9.72 1.81
C ASN A 133 -6.24 8.27 1.33
N MET A 134 -7.25 7.56 1.81
CA MET A 134 -7.51 6.16 1.43
C MET A 134 -7.65 5.95 -0.08
N THR A 135 -8.44 6.79 -0.78
CA THR A 135 -8.61 6.66 -2.23
C THR A 135 -7.34 7.04 -2.97
N GLY A 136 -6.66 8.10 -2.52
CA GLY A 136 -5.37 8.56 -3.02
C GLY A 136 -4.30 7.48 -3.02
N ALA A 137 -4.06 6.84 -1.88
CA ALA A 137 -3.09 5.76 -1.72
C ALA A 137 -3.35 4.60 -2.67
N ASN A 138 -4.59 4.13 -2.69
CA ASN A 138 -5.02 3.03 -3.55
C ASN A 138 -4.85 3.36 -5.05
N ARG A 139 -5.05 4.62 -5.44
CA ARG A 139 -4.94 5.07 -6.84
C ARG A 139 -3.49 5.35 -7.26
N ILE A 140 -2.66 5.88 -6.36
CA ILE A 140 -1.22 6.08 -6.58
C ILE A 140 -0.52 4.73 -6.71
N LEU A 141 -0.81 3.77 -5.84
CA LEU A 141 -0.18 2.45 -5.87
C LEU A 141 -0.39 1.75 -7.22
N VAL A 142 -1.62 1.78 -7.75
CA VAL A 142 -1.96 1.18 -9.04
C VAL A 142 -1.56 2.06 -10.22
N GLY A 143 -1.78 3.38 -10.14
CA GLY A 143 -1.55 4.33 -11.23
C GLY A 143 -0.09 4.70 -11.46
N VAL A 144 0.73 4.67 -10.40
CA VAL A 144 2.15 5.05 -10.44
C VAL A 144 3.03 3.89 -10.01
N GLY A 145 2.70 3.23 -8.89
CA GLY A 145 3.55 2.19 -8.31
C GLY A 145 3.77 1.01 -9.24
N TRP A 146 2.69 0.38 -9.72
CA TRP A 146 2.81 -0.77 -10.63
C TRP A 146 3.49 -0.42 -11.97
N PRO A 147 3.13 0.69 -12.66
CA PRO A 147 3.82 1.09 -13.88
C PRO A 147 5.30 1.39 -13.67
N LEU A 148 5.68 1.99 -12.53
CA LEU A 148 7.07 2.26 -12.19
C LEU A 148 7.87 0.96 -12.03
N VAL A 149 7.31 -0.04 -11.35
CA VAL A 149 7.94 -1.38 -11.24
C VAL A 149 8.16 -2.01 -12.61
N VAL A 150 7.16 -1.96 -13.50
CA VAL A 150 7.28 -2.49 -14.87
C VAL A 150 8.36 -1.75 -15.67
N LEU A 151 8.43 -0.43 -15.52
CA LEU A 151 9.46 0.40 -16.15
C LEU A 151 10.86 0.02 -15.66
N VAL A 152 11.07 -0.04 -14.34
CA VAL A 152 12.35 -0.40 -13.72
C VAL A 152 12.77 -1.82 -14.12
N ALA A 153 11.85 -2.78 -14.06
CA ALA A 153 12.09 -4.16 -14.49
C ALA A 153 12.49 -4.23 -15.98
N SER A 154 11.82 -3.46 -16.85
CA SER A 154 12.12 -3.42 -18.28
C SER A 154 13.50 -2.82 -18.54
N VAL A 155 13.86 -1.71 -17.87
CA VAL A 155 15.19 -1.09 -17.98
C VAL A 155 16.28 -2.02 -17.47
N ALA A 156 16.07 -2.70 -16.34
CA ALA A 156 17.00 -3.66 -15.77
C ALA A 156 17.23 -4.86 -16.71
N ALA A 157 16.16 -5.41 -17.29
CA ALA A 157 16.25 -6.52 -18.23
C ALA A 157 17.03 -6.14 -19.50
N VAL A 158 16.79 -4.95 -20.06
CA VAL A 158 17.53 -4.43 -21.22
C VAL A 158 19.02 -4.26 -20.91
N ARG A 159 19.35 -3.65 -19.75
CA ARG A 159 20.76 -3.43 -19.34
C ARG A 159 21.51 -4.73 -19.09
N ALA A 160 20.86 -5.73 -18.51
CA ALA A 160 21.49 -7.01 -18.21
C ALA A 160 21.76 -7.86 -19.46
N ARG A 161 21.21 -7.51 -20.64
CA ARG A 161 21.18 -8.36 -21.86
C ARG A 161 20.68 -9.80 -21.60
N ARG A 162 20.00 -10.01 -20.47
CA ARG A 162 19.50 -11.31 -20.02
C ARG A 162 18.00 -11.35 -20.22
N ARG A 163 17.51 -12.43 -20.83
CA ARG A 163 16.11 -12.84 -20.70
C ARG A 163 15.99 -13.45 -19.30
N SER A 164 15.36 -12.75 -18.36
CA SER A 164 14.92 -13.36 -17.10
C SER A 164 13.59 -14.08 -17.37
N ASP A 165 13.38 -15.26 -16.79
CA ASP A 165 12.11 -16.00 -16.95
C ASP A 165 10.91 -15.21 -16.41
N SER A 166 11.12 -14.31 -15.44
CA SER A 166 10.08 -13.47 -14.83
C SER A 166 9.90 -12.09 -15.50
N ALA A 167 10.89 -11.63 -16.27
CA ALA A 167 10.90 -10.30 -16.89
C ALA A 167 11.37 -10.38 -18.34
N ARG A 168 10.41 -10.35 -19.27
CA ARG A 168 10.68 -10.05 -20.68
C ARG A 168 10.57 -8.53 -20.86
N PRO A 169 11.29 -7.91 -21.82
CA PRO A 169 11.10 -6.50 -22.11
C PRO A 169 9.61 -6.19 -22.32
N GLY A 170 9.06 -5.35 -21.43
CA GLY A 170 7.67 -4.94 -21.43
C GLY A 170 6.61 -5.95 -20.98
N ARG A 171 6.99 -7.01 -20.25
CA ARG A 171 6.04 -7.91 -19.57
C ARG A 171 6.63 -8.44 -18.27
N VAL A 172 5.95 -8.16 -17.16
CA VAL A 172 6.25 -8.74 -15.84
C VAL A 172 5.25 -9.85 -15.58
N ALA A 173 5.73 -11.10 -15.53
CA ALA A 173 4.90 -12.25 -15.19
C ALA A 173 4.84 -12.42 -13.66
N LEU A 174 3.65 -12.70 -13.15
CA LEU A 174 3.39 -13.02 -11.75
C LEU A 174 3.46 -14.54 -11.54
N ALA A 175 3.85 -14.94 -10.35
CA ALA A 175 3.82 -16.34 -9.94
C ALA A 175 2.36 -16.83 -9.86
N PRO A 176 2.05 -18.08 -10.25
CA PRO A 176 0.70 -18.65 -10.12
C PRO A 176 0.13 -18.59 -8.71
N ALA A 177 0.99 -18.62 -7.69
CA ALA A 177 0.63 -18.43 -6.28
C ALA A 177 -0.13 -17.11 -6.03
N MET A 178 0.17 -16.07 -6.83
CA MET A 178 -0.43 -14.75 -6.69
C MET A 178 -1.83 -14.62 -7.29
N SER A 179 -2.39 -15.73 -7.82
CA SER A 179 -3.79 -15.78 -8.24
C SER A 179 -4.74 -15.42 -7.10
N ALA A 180 -4.38 -15.77 -5.85
CA ALA A 180 -5.17 -15.42 -4.69
C ALA A 180 -5.31 -13.90 -4.56
N ASP A 181 -4.21 -13.15 -4.66
CA ASP A 181 -4.23 -11.69 -4.55
C ASP A 181 -5.13 -11.05 -5.61
N VAL A 182 -5.01 -11.48 -6.87
CA VAL A 182 -5.85 -10.97 -7.98
C VAL A 182 -7.34 -11.25 -7.73
N VAL A 183 -7.67 -12.46 -7.25
CA VAL A 183 -9.07 -12.86 -7.02
C VAL A 183 -9.68 -12.11 -5.83
N PHE A 184 -8.99 -12.04 -4.69
CA PHE A 184 -9.50 -11.34 -3.52
C PHE A 184 -9.59 -9.83 -3.75
N LEU A 185 -8.65 -9.24 -4.51
CA LEU A 185 -8.78 -7.87 -4.99
C LEU A 185 -10.00 -7.70 -5.89
N GLY A 186 -10.26 -8.65 -6.78
CA GLY A 186 -11.46 -8.68 -7.63
C GLY A 186 -12.75 -8.73 -6.81
N VAL A 187 -12.84 -9.59 -5.81
CA VAL A 187 -14.00 -9.70 -4.90
C VAL A 187 -14.23 -8.39 -4.14
N ALA A 188 -13.17 -7.82 -3.55
CA ALA A 188 -13.24 -6.54 -2.86
C ALA A 188 -13.70 -5.41 -3.79
N THR A 189 -13.20 -5.40 -5.02
CA THR A 189 -13.56 -4.42 -6.04
C THR A 189 -15.02 -4.53 -6.46
N LEU A 190 -15.54 -5.75 -6.68
CA LEU A 190 -16.94 -5.95 -7.02
C LEU A 190 -17.87 -5.46 -5.91
N TYR A 191 -17.52 -5.68 -4.65
CA TYR A 191 -18.27 -5.11 -3.52
C TYR A 191 -18.16 -3.58 -3.48
N SER A 192 -16.96 -3.05 -3.72
CA SER A 192 -16.68 -1.61 -3.69
C SER A 192 -17.45 -0.81 -4.73
N LEU A 193 -17.81 -1.42 -5.87
CA LEU A 193 -18.69 -0.80 -6.88
C LEU A 193 -20.09 -0.45 -6.35
N THR A 194 -20.50 -1.01 -5.20
CA THR A 194 -21.76 -0.66 -4.54
C THR A 194 -21.66 0.57 -3.65
N LEU A 195 -20.45 0.95 -3.19
CA LEU A 195 -20.25 2.04 -2.23
C LEU A 195 -20.64 3.43 -2.77
N PRO A 196 -20.36 3.78 -4.05
CA PRO A 196 -20.80 5.05 -4.62
C PRO A 196 -22.32 5.24 -4.64
N LEU A 197 -23.11 4.18 -4.45
CA LEU A 197 -24.57 4.24 -4.40
C LEU A 197 -25.11 4.53 -3.00
N ARG A 198 -24.24 4.52 -1.98
CA ARG A 198 -24.61 4.67 -0.56
C ARG A 198 -24.27 6.07 -0.04
N SER A 199 -24.91 6.45 1.07
CA SER A 199 -24.67 7.71 1.79
C SER A 199 -23.75 7.55 3.00
N SER A 200 -23.31 6.34 3.32
CA SER A 200 -22.37 6.05 4.40
C SER A 200 -21.60 4.76 4.11
N LEU A 201 -20.41 4.65 4.68
CA LEU A 201 -19.61 3.43 4.75
C LEU A 201 -19.90 2.80 6.12
N THR A 202 -20.62 1.70 6.15
CA THR A 202 -21.25 1.16 7.38
C THR A 202 -20.37 0.15 8.10
N LEU A 203 -20.74 -0.22 9.34
CA LEU A 203 -20.13 -1.35 10.05
C LEU A 203 -20.38 -2.70 9.36
N VAL A 204 -21.43 -2.81 8.54
CA VAL A 204 -21.66 -4.00 7.71
C VAL A 204 -20.63 -4.05 6.58
N ASP A 205 -20.36 -2.91 5.93
CA ASP A 205 -19.28 -2.81 4.94
C ASP A 205 -17.94 -3.19 5.56
N ALA A 206 -17.68 -2.71 6.79
CA ALA A 206 -16.52 -3.08 7.58
C ALA A 206 -16.39 -4.60 7.74
N ALA A 207 -17.46 -5.26 8.21
CA ALA A 207 -17.48 -6.70 8.41
C ALA A 207 -17.23 -7.46 7.10
N VAL A 208 -17.79 -6.99 5.98
CA VAL A 208 -17.57 -7.59 4.66
C VAL A 208 -16.10 -7.46 4.23
N PHE A 209 -15.51 -6.26 4.31
CA PHE A 209 -14.11 -6.06 3.91
C PHE A 209 -13.12 -6.82 4.80
N VAL A 210 -13.35 -6.82 6.12
CA VAL A 210 -12.56 -7.61 7.07
C VAL A 210 -12.69 -9.11 6.78
N ALA A 211 -13.90 -9.60 6.46
CA ALA A 211 -14.09 -11.01 6.10
C ALA A 211 -13.37 -11.38 4.80
N ILE A 212 -13.38 -10.51 3.79
CA ILE A 212 -12.63 -10.71 2.54
C ILE A 212 -11.13 -10.81 2.84
N PHE A 213 -10.59 -9.89 3.65
CA PHE A 213 -9.17 -9.91 4.03
C PHE A 213 -8.82 -11.14 4.88
N ALA A 214 -9.66 -11.53 5.84
CA ALA A 214 -9.45 -12.72 6.66
C ALA A 214 -9.44 -14.00 5.80
N ALA A 215 -10.34 -14.10 4.83
CA ALA A 215 -10.36 -15.21 3.88
C ALA A 215 -9.11 -15.22 2.97
N TYR A 216 -8.64 -14.04 2.53
CA TYR A 216 -7.39 -13.89 1.80
C TYR A 216 -6.17 -14.33 2.63
N ALA A 217 -6.04 -13.83 3.87
CA ALA A 217 -4.97 -14.19 4.79
C ALA A 217 -5.00 -15.69 5.12
N TRP A 218 -6.18 -16.26 5.36
CA TRP A 218 -6.34 -17.70 5.57
C TRP A 218 -5.91 -18.49 4.33
N ARG A 219 -6.30 -18.06 3.13
CA ARG A 219 -5.86 -18.70 1.89
C ARG A 219 -4.35 -18.70 1.81
N LEU A 220 -3.73 -17.54 1.96
CA LEU A 220 -2.30 -17.30 1.84
C LEU A 220 -1.46 -18.03 2.91
N SER A 221 -2.04 -18.26 4.10
CA SER A 221 -1.38 -19.05 5.15
C SER A 221 -1.12 -20.51 4.78
N LYS A 222 -1.75 -21.02 3.72
CA LYS A 222 -1.53 -22.36 3.16
C LYS A 222 -0.38 -22.41 2.15
N ALA A 223 0.25 -21.28 1.83
CA ALA A 223 1.44 -21.26 0.99
C ALA A 223 2.62 -21.93 1.72
N PRO A 224 3.46 -22.70 1.01
CA PRO A 224 4.66 -23.27 1.61
C PRO A 224 5.59 -22.16 2.10
N ALA A 225 6.34 -22.45 3.16
CA ALA A 225 7.37 -21.54 3.63
C ALA A 225 8.51 -21.45 2.61
N GLU A 226 8.77 -20.24 2.11
CA GLU A 226 9.96 -19.94 1.34
C GLU A 226 11.05 -19.44 2.29
N GLU A 227 12.31 -19.78 1.99
CA GLU A 227 13.43 -19.22 2.73
C GLU A 227 13.52 -17.71 2.44
N PRO A 228 13.62 -16.86 3.48
CA PRO A 228 13.63 -15.42 3.28
C PRO A 228 14.92 -14.98 2.58
N ASP A 229 14.79 -14.30 1.44
CA ASP A 229 15.94 -13.70 0.73
C ASP A 229 16.29 -12.36 1.37
N LEU A 230 17.07 -12.42 2.45
CA LEU A 230 17.45 -11.25 3.23
C LEU A 230 18.62 -10.49 2.60
N ALA A 231 18.56 -9.16 2.63
CA ALA A 231 19.65 -8.31 2.14
C ALA A 231 19.91 -7.10 3.05
N GLY A 232 21.19 -6.70 3.19
CA GLY A 232 21.53 -5.47 3.90
C GLY A 232 21.27 -5.55 5.40
N VAL A 233 20.44 -4.62 5.93
CA VAL A 233 20.18 -4.52 7.37
C VAL A 233 19.38 -5.74 7.85
N SER A 234 18.37 -6.18 7.11
CA SER A 234 17.58 -7.36 7.45
C SER A 234 18.42 -8.65 7.49
N ALA A 235 19.36 -8.82 6.54
CA ALA A 235 20.33 -9.92 6.57
C ALA A 235 21.25 -9.89 7.80
N TRP A 236 21.72 -8.70 8.18
CA TRP A 236 22.56 -8.54 9.37
C TRP A 236 21.81 -8.84 10.67
N VAL A 237 20.52 -8.47 10.77
CA VAL A 237 19.66 -8.83 11.90
C VAL A 237 19.35 -10.33 11.88
N GLY A 238 18.94 -10.86 10.72
CA GLY A 238 18.57 -12.26 10.50
C GLY A 238 19.69 -13.26 10.84
N GLY A 239 20.94 -12.90 10.54
CA GLY A 239 22.12 -13.72 10.81
C GLY A 239 22.56 -13.79 12.29
N LYS A 240 21.87 -13.11 13.21
CA LYS A 240 22.22 -13.14 14.65
C LYS A 240 21.65 -14.37 15.36
N PRO A 241 22.22 -14.76 16.53
CA PRO A 241 21.62 -15.78 17.39
C PRO A 241 20.18 -15.40 17.79
N ALA A 242 19.31 -16.41 17.94
CA ALA A 242 17.86 -16.22 18.08
C ALA A 242 17.44 -15.16 19.12
N ARG A 243 18.05 -15.16 20.32
CA ARG A 243 17.73 -14.16 21.36
C ARG A 243 18.05 -12.74 20.91
N ALA A 244 19.27 -12.51 20.42
CA ALA A 244 19.71 -11.20 19.96
C ALA A 244 18.91 -10.73 18.73
N ARG A 245 18.62 -11.63 17.79
CA ARG A 245 17.77 -11.35 16.62
C ARG A 245 16.38 -10.90 17.05
N ARG A 246 15.69 -11.68 17.89
CA ARG A 246 14.33 -11.35 18.35
C ARG A 246 14.30 -10.04 19.11
N SER A 247 15.25 -9.78 20.01
CA SER A 247 15.34 -8.50 20.72
C SER A 247 15.53 -7.31 19.76
N LEU A 248 16.34 -7.46 18.71
CA LEU A 248 16.53 -6.40 17.71
C LEU A 248 15.29 -6.20 16.83
N VAL A 249 14.66 -7.29 16.38
CA VAL A 249 13.41 -7.21 15.61
C VAL A 249 12.31 -6.51 16.41
N ILE A 250 12.12 -6.91 17.67
CA ILE A 250 11.15 -6.27 18.60
C ILE A 250 11.53 -4.81 18.83
N GLY A 251 12.82 -4.51 19.06
CA GLY A 251 13.29 -3.15 19.25
C GLY A 251 13.05 -2.25 18.02
N LEU A 252 13.30 -2.76 16.82
CA LEU A 252 13.03 -2.03 15.57
C LEU A 252 11.54 -1.78 15.39
N PHE A 253 10.67 -2.78 15.62
CA PHE A 253 9.22 -2.59 15.59
C PHE A 253 8.74 -1.57 16.62
N ALA A 254 9.25 -1.64 17.86
CA ALA A 254 8.86 -0.72 18.92
C ALA A 254 9.31 0.71 18.62
N VAL A 255 10.54 0.91 18.14
CA VAL A 255 11.04 2.24 17.75
C VAL A 255 10.23 2.78 16.58
N ALA A 256 10.01 1.99 15.53
CA ALA A 256 9.27 2.45 14.37
C ALA A 256 7.81 2.77 14.69
N GLY A 257 7.15 1.91 15.49
CA GLY A 257 5.80 2.15 15.97
C GLY A 257 5.71 3.41 16.84
N LEU A 258 6.65 3.62 17.77
CA LEU A 258 6.70 4.83 18.59
C LEU A 258 6.87 6.08 17.74
N VAL A 259 7.79 6.06 16.76
CA VAL A 259 8.00 7.18 15.85
C VAL A 259 6.70 7.49 15.11
N ILE A 260 6.09 6.50 14.47
CA ILE A 260 4.82 6.68 13.74
C ILE A 260 3.76 7.30 14.64
N LEU A 261 3.55 6.76 15.85
CA LEU A 261 2.59 7.29 16.82
C LEU A 261 2.90 8.74 17.21
N THR A 262 4.17 9.08 17.41
CA THR A 262 4.58 10.45 17.76
C THR A 262 4.53 11.43 16.60
N THR A 263 4.35 10.98 15.36
CA THR A 263 4.49 11.85 14.17
C THR A 263 3.27 11.88 13.25
N ALA A 264 2.41 10.86 13.26
CA ALA A 264 1.32 10.74 12.28
C ALA A 264 0.27 11.85 12.42
N GLU A 265 -0.13 12.19 13.65
CA GLU A 265 -1.07 13.26 13.93
C GLU A 265 -0.49 14.62 13.52
N HIS A 266 0.72 14.94 13.98
CA HIS A 266 1.40 16.18 13.61
C HIS A 266 1.65 16.28 12.10
N PHE A 267 1.96 15.17 11.42
CA PHE A 267 2.09 15.16 9.97
C PHE A 267 0.77 15.52 9.29
N ALA A 268 -0.33 14.87 9.69
CA ALA A 268 -1.66 15.09 9.13
C ALA A 268 -2.10 16.56 9.31
N GLU A 269 -1.98 17.09 10.52
CA GLU A 269 -2.38 18.47 10.82
C GLU A 269 -1.52 19.51 10.08
N ASN A 270 -0.20 19.32 10.04
CA ASN A 270 0.68 20.25 9.35
C ASN A 270 0.55 20.15 7.82
N LEU A 271 0.14 19.00 7.27
CA LEU A 271 -0.18 18.86 5.86
C LEU A 271 -1.45 19.65 5.51
N VAL A 272 -2.49 19.56 6.34
CA VAL A 272 -3.71 20.39 6.20
C VAL A 272 -3.37 21.87 6.37
N GLY A 273 -2.61 22.24 7.40
CA GLY A 273 -2.15 23.61 7.63
C GLY A 273 -1.28 24.18 6.51
N THR A 274 -0.55 23.32 5.79
CA THR A 274 0.20 23.70 4.59
C THR A 274 -0.73 24.16 3.47
N GLY A 275 -1.88 23.49 3.29
CA GLY A 275 -2.90 23.89 2.32
C GLY A 275 -3.44 25.28 2.62
N ALA A 276 -3.88 25.50 3.86
CA ALA A 276 -4.36 26.79 4.33
C ALA A 276 -3.33 27.93 4.17
N ARG A 277 -2.04 27.65 4.44
CA ARG A 277 -0.94 28.63 4.30
C ARG A 277 -0.61 28.96 2.85
N LEU A 278 -0.59 27.96 1.97
CA LEU A 278 -0.16 28.09 0.58
C LEU A 278 -1.32 28.35 -0.40
N GLY A 279 -2.56 28.33 0.08
CA GLY A 279 -3.75 28.45 -0.76
C GLY A 279 -3.96 27.23 -1.67
N VAL A 280 -3.51 26.05 -1.23
CA VAL A 280 -3.67 24.78 -1.94
C VAL A 280 -4.76 23.99 -1.24
N ASP A 281 -5.66 23.39 -2.04
CA ASP A 281 -6.74 22.57 -1.52
C ASP A 281 -6.21 21.41 -0.65
N GLU A 282 -6.66 21.36 0.60
CA GLU A 282 -6.25 20.38 1.61
C GLU A 282 -6.63 18.95 1.19
N PHE A 283 -7.74 18.78 0.47
CA PHE A 283 -8.14 17.50 -0.09
C PHE A 283 -7.08 16.97 -1.06
N LEU A 284 -6.52 17.84 -1.92
CA LEU A 284 -5.48 17.43 -2.88
C LEU A 284 -4.17 17.08 -2.18
N LEU A 285 -3.79 17.82 -1.14
CA LEU A 285 -2.60 17.52 -0.34
C LEU A 285 -2.76 16.17 0.36
N VAL A 286 -3.89 15.93 1.02
CA VAL A 286 -4.16 14.67 1.71
C VAL A 286 -4.32 13.52 0.71
N GLN A 287 -4.93 13.73 -0.45
CA GLN A 287 -5.11 12.68 -1.45
C GLN A 287 -3.79 12.28 -2.12
N TRP A 288 -2.88 13.22 -2.38
CA TRP A 288 -1.71 12.94 -3.23
C TRP A 288 -0.38 12.98 -2.51
N ILE A 289 -0.22 13.82 -1.47
CA ILE A 289 1.06 14.00 -0.78
C ILE A 289 1.17 13.08 0.43
N ALA A 290 0.11 12.92 1.22
CA ALA A 290 0.14 12.00 2.37
C ALA A 290 0.46 10.56 1.95
N PRO A 291 -0.26 9.96 0.98
CA PRO A 291 0.06 8.62 0.50
C PRO A 291 1.44 8.51 -0.14
N LEU A 292 1.90 9.56 -0.83
CA LEU A 292 3.23 9.55 -1.40
C LEU A 292 4.30 9.41 -0.30
N ALA A 293 4.12 10.04 0.86
CA ALA A 293 5.04 9.92 1.97
C ALA A 293 4.96 8.54 2.66
N SER A 294 3.75 8.05 2.96
CA SER A 294 3.54 6.77 3.64
C SER A 294 3.89 5.54 2.77
N GLU A 295 3.68 5.59 1.45
CA GLU A 295 3.89 4.48 0.52
C GLU A 295 5.28 4.48 -0.15
N SER A 296 6.00 5.62 -0.13
CA SER A 296 7.35 5.74 -0.72
C SER A 296 8.32 4.62 -0.31
N PRO A 297 8.44 4.24 0.98
CA PRO A 297 9.30 3.15 1.42
C PRO A 297 9.01 1.83 0.71
N GLU A 298 7.73 1.45 0.63
CA GLU A 298 7.30 0.22 -0.06
C GLU A 298 7.64 0.30 -1.55
N LEU A 299 7.34 1.43 -2.20
CA LEU A 299 7.62 1.63 -3.62
C LEU A 299 9.12 1.60 -3.93
N ILE A 300 9.96 2.16 -3.07
CA ILE A 300 11.43 2.12 -3.20
C ILE A 300 11.92 0.68 -3.10
N VAL A 301 11.47 -0.09 -2.11
CA VAL A 301 11.86 -1.50 -1.94
C VAL A 301 11.43 -2.34 -3.15
N ALA A 302 10.20 -2.15 -3.63
CA ALA A 302 9.71 -2.80 -4.85
C ALA A 302 10.61 -2.46 -6.05
N CYS A 303 10.94 -1.18 -6.27
CA CYS A 303 11.84 -0.77 -7.34
C CYS A 303 13.25 -1.41 -7.22
N LEU A 304 13.78 -1.56 -6.01
CA LEU A 304 15.06 -2.24 -5.77
C LEU A 304 15.00 -3.73 -6.16
N PHE A 305 13.90 -4.43 -5.87
CA PHE A 305 13.69 -5.81 -6.31
C PHE A 305 13.55 -5.90 -7.83
N ALA A 306 12.76 -5.02 -8.45
CA ALA A 306 12.64 -4.94 -9.90
C ALA A 306 14.00 -4.71 -10.59
N ALA A 307 14.83 -3.81 -10.04
CA ALA A 307 16.17 -3.51 -10.54
C ALA A 307 17.13 -4.72 -10.44
N ARG A 308 16.88 -5.64 -9.50
CA ARG A 308 17.63 -6.90 -9.32
C ARG A 308 17.06 -8.06 -10.14
N LEU A 309 16.20 -7.79 -11.12
CA LEU A 309 15.52 -8.79 -11.97
C LEU A 309 14.54 -9.70 -11.22
N LYS A 310 14.06 -9.26 -10.04
CA LYS A 310 13.03 -9.94 -9.23
C LYS A 310 11.65 -9.30 -9.43
N ALA A 311 11.26 -9.12 -10.69
CA ALA A 311 10.07 -8.35 -11.06
C ALA A 311 8.75 -8.98 -10.57
N SER A 312 8.65 -10.32 -10.56
CA SER A 312 7.46 -11.02 -10.04
C SER A 312 7.29 -10.79 -8.53
N GLU A 313 8.37 -10.92 -7.76
CA GLU A 313 8.35 -10.67 -6.30
C GLU A 313 7.97 -9.21 -6.04
N SER A 314 8.60 -8.27 -6.77
CA SER A 314 8.32 -6.84 -6.66
C SER A 314 6.87 -6.46 -6.95
N LEU A 315 6.28 -6.97 -8.04
CA LEU A 315 4.88 -6.65 -8.34
C LEU A 315 3.94 -7.36 -7.36
N GLY A 316 4.36 -8.50 -6.80
CA GLY A 316 3.57 -9.22 -5.81
C GLY A 316 3.50 -8.59 -4.44
N THR A 317 4.56 -7.92 -3.99
CA THR A 317 4.48 -7.12 -2.76
C THR A 317 3.46 -6.00 -2.93
N LEU A 318 3.52 -5.24 -4.04
CA LEU A 318 2.57 -4.15 -4.30
C LEU A 318 1.14 -4.63 -4.53
N LEU A 319 0.95 -5.82 -5.11
CA LEU A 319 -0.37 -6.42 -5.30
C LEU A 319 -0.98 -6.86 -3.95
N SER A 320 -0.19 -7.49 -3.08
CA SER A 320 -0.61 -7.87 -1.73
C SER A 320 -0.95 -6.65 -0.87
N SER A 321 -0.11 -5.60 -0.94
CA SER A 321 -0.37 -4.31 -0.29
C SER A 321 -1.68 -3.69 -0.78
N LYS A 322 -1.93 -3.70 -2.10
CA LYS A 322 -3.22 -3.25 -2.67
C LYS A 322 -4.41 -4.05 -2.17
N VAL A 323 -4.30 -5.38 -1.99
CA VAL A 323 -5.38 -6.18 -1.38
C VAL A 323 -5.67 -5.67 0.03
N ASN A 324 -4.64 -5.48 0.85
CA ASN A 324 -4.78 -4.99 2.21
C ASN A 324 -5.41 -3.58 2.27
N GLN A 325 -4.91 -2.64 1.48
CA GLN A 325 -5.43 -1.26 1.41
C GLN A 325 -6.85 -1.19 0.85
N TRP A 326 -7.23 -2.10 -0.06
CA TRP A 326 -8.58 -2.15 -0.66
C TRP A 326 -9.54 -3.12 0.06
N THR A 327 -9.14 -3.62 1.23
CA THR A 327 -10.01 -4.41 2.11
C THR A 327 -9.90 -3.93 3.55
N LEU A 328 -8.88 -4.37 4.28
CA LEU A 328 -8.75 -4.13 5.71
C LEU A 328 -8.70 -2.63 6.05
N LEU A 329 -8.00 -1.80 5.27
CA LEU A 329 -7.94 -0.35 5.51
C LEU A 329 -9.33 0.28 5.35
N VAL A 330 -10.02 -0.02 4.24
CA VAL A 330 -11.40 0.41 3.97
C VAL A 330 -12.35 -0.03 5.09
N GLY A 331 -12.18 -1.26 5.58
CA GLY A 331 -13.00 -1.82 6.64
C GLY A 331 -12.70 -1.22 8.02
N THR A 332 -11.50 -0.67 8.23
CA THR A 332 -11.10 -0.08 9.52
C THR A 332 -11.65 1.33 9.69
N ILE A 333 -11.77 2.11 8.60
CA ILE A 333 -12.34 3.47 8.60
C ILE A 333 -13.69 3.57 9.35
N PRO A 334 -14.75 2.82 8.98
CA PRO A 334 -16.05 2.94 9.64
C PRO A 334 -16.04 2.46 11.09
N ILE A 335 -15.11 1.56 11.46
CA ILE A 335 -14.94 1.08 12.84
C ILE A 335 -14.34 2.21 13.69
N VAL A 336 -13.23 2.80 13.22
CA VAL A 336 -12.55 3.88 13.95
C VAL A 336 -13.42 5.12 14.03
N PHE A 337 -14.16 5.45 12.98
CA PHE A 337 -15.16 6.52 13.01
C PHE A 337 -16.23 6.26 14.07
N ALA A 338 -16.85 5.07 14.08
CA ALA A 338 -17.90 4.73 15.04
C ALA A 338 -17.39 4.79 16.50
N LEU A 339 -16.18 4.28 16.74
CA LEU A 339 -15.54 4.31 18.06
C LEU A 339 -15.23 5.74 18.54
N SER A 340 -14.63 6.56 17.68
CA SER A 340 -14.28 7.94 18.02
C SER A 340 -15.49 8.86 18.12
N ALA A 341 -16.55 8.58 17.35
CA ALA A 341 -17.83 9.28 17.42
C ALA A 341 -18.71 8.84 18.60
N GLY A 342 -18.40 7.72 19.26
CA GLY A 342 -19.28 7.11 20.26
C GLY A 342 -20.64 6.67 19.69
N THR A 343 -20.68 6.28 18.40
CA THR A 343 -21.92 5.87 17.72
C THR A 343 -21.82 4.45 17.15
N THR A 344 -22.93 3.91 16.65
CA THR A 344 -22.97 2.67 15.87
C THR A 344 -23.08 2.93 14.36
N HIS A 345 -23.01 4.20 13.95
CA HIS A 345 -23.05 4.60 12.54
C HIS A 345 -21.62 4.66 12.00
N GLY A 346 -21.43 4.21 10.76
CA GLY A 346 -20.15 4.33 10.08
C GLY A 346 -19.97 5.70 9.41
N LEU A 347 -18.89 5.85 8.65
CA LEU A 347 -18.48 7.13 8.06
C LEU A 347 -19.53 7.66 7.06
N PRO A 348 -20.09 8.87 7.24
CA PRO A 348 -20.98 9.47 6.25
C PRO A 348 -20.23 9.87 4.97
N LEU A 349 -20.92 9.76 3.83
CA LEU A 349 -20.37 10.02 2.49
C LEU A 349 -21.13 11.15 1.80
N ASP A 350 -20.40 12.16 1.34
CA ASP A 350 -20.88 13.20 0.45
C ASP A 350 -20.80 12.79 -1.03
N GLY A 351 -21.30 13.67 -1.90
CA GLY A 351 -21.33 13.40 -3.34
C GLY A 351 -19.93 13.31 -3.98
N HIS A 352 -18.94 14.06 -3.49
CA HIS A 352 -17.60 14.05 -4.04
C HIS A 352 -16.84 12.78 -3.63
N GLN A 353 -16.90 12.40 -2.35
CA GLN A 353 -16.33 11.17 -1.83
C GLN A 353 -16.88 9.93 -2.55
N ARG A 354 -18.18 9.91 -2.85
CA ARG A 354 -18.82 8.83 -3.63
C ARG A 354 -18.23 8.72 -5.04
N LEU A 355 -17.90 9.84 -5.69
CA LEU A 355 -17.23 9.86 -7.00
C LEU A 355 -15.78 9.37 -6.91
N GLU A 356 -15.05 9.73 -5.86
CA GLU A 356 -13.68 9.24 -5.63
C GLU A 356 -13.66 7.73 -5.35
N LEU A 357 -14.64 7.20 -4.60
CA LEU A 357 -14.84 5.77 -4.44
C LEU A 357 -15.15 5.08 -5.77
N LEU A 358 -15.96 5.70 -6.64
CA LEU A 358 -16.32 5.17 -7.95
C LEU A 358 -15.10 5.00 -8.85
N ILE A 359 -14.29 6.05 -9.01
CA ILE A 359 -13.11 5.96 -9.87
C ILE A 359 -12.05 5.02 -9.30
N THR A 360 -11.91 4.95 -7.98
CA THR A 360 -10.97 4.01 -7.35
C THR A 360 -11.41 2.56 -7.56
N ALA A 361 -12.71 2.27 -7.42
CA ALA A 361 -13.27 0.96 -7.71
C ALA A 361 -13.15 0.61 -9.20
N ALA A 362 -13.41 1.57 -10.10
CA ALA A 362 -13.28 1.38 -11.54
C ALA A 362 -11.82 1.12 -11.96
N GLN A 363 -10.86 1.89 -11.44
CA GLN A 363 -9.43 1.66 -11.67
C GLN A 363 -9.00 0.29 -11.14
N SER A 364 -9.46 -0.09 -9.94
CA SER A 364 -9.18 -1.42 -9.36
C SER A 364 -9.77 -2.54 -10.22
N LEU A 365 -10.96 -2.34 -10.79
CA LEU A 365 -11.60 -3.31 -11.69
C LEU A 365 -10.78 -3.50 -12.97
N PHE A 366 -10.31 -2.40 -13.56
CA PHE A 366 -9.42 -2.46 -14.72
C PHE A 366 -8.07 -3.10 -14.37
N ALA A 367 -7.50 -2.79 -13.20
CA ALA A 367 -6.25 -3.39 -12.73
C ALA A 367 -6.36 -4.90 -12.56
N VAL A 368 -7.44 -5.40 -11.95
CA VAL A 368 -7.74 -6.84 -11.88
C VAL A 368 -7.91 -7.41 -13.28
N ALA A 369 -8.58 -6.67 -14.18
CA ALA A 369 -8.87 -7.17 -15.51
C ALA A 369 -7.62 -7.34 -16.39
N ILE A 370 -6.62 -6.46 -16.26
CA ILE A 370 -5.35 -6.59 -17.00
C ILE A 370 -4.39 -7.62 -16.39
N LEU A 371 -4.66 -8.12 -15.18
CA LEU A 371 -3.90 -9.19 -14.53
C LEU A 371 -4.53 -10.58 -14.71
N ALA A 372 -5.52 -10.71 -15.61
CA ALA A 372 -6.25 -11.96 -15.88
C ALA A 372 -5.33 -13.16 -16.14
N ASP A 373 -4.27 -12.94 -16.92
CA ASP A 373 -3.30 -13.93 -17.34
C ASP A 373 -2.06 -13.97 -16.42
N LEU A 374 -2.16 -13.33 -15.25
CA LEU A 374 -1.07 -13.16 -14.28
C LEU A 374 0.15 -12.48 -14.89
N ALA A 375 -0.03 -11.51 -15.79
CA ALA A 375 1.06 -10.70 -16.28
C ALA A 375 0.67 -9.25 -16.50
N LEU A 376 1.52 -8.33 -16.03
CA LEU A 376 1.37 -6.92 -16.36
C LEU A 376 2.26 -6.57 -17.54
N THR A 377 1.61 -6.21 -18.66
CA THR A 377 2.31 -5.75 -19.87
C THR A 377 2.61 -4.25 -19.80
N SER A 378 3.60 -3.77 -20.56
CA SER A 378 3.87 -2.34 -20.71
C SER A 378 2.68 -1.57 -21.22
N ILE A 379 1.84 -2.14 -22.10
CA ILE A 379 0.63 -1.47 -22.59
C ILE A 379 -0.35 -1.26 -21.43
N GLY A 380 -0.58 -2.30 -20.62
CA GLY A 380 -1.41 -2.20 -19.41
C GLY A 380 -0.87 -1.16 -18.42
N ALA A 381 0.44 -1.20 -18.15
CA ALA A 381 1.12 -0.24 -17.27
C ALA A 381 1.03 1.22 -17.79
N ILE A 382 1.28 1.44 -19.09
CA ILE A 382 1.15 2.76 -19.73
C ILE A 382 -0.29 3.25 -19.66
N THR A 383 -1.27 2.37 -19.89
CA THR A 383 -2.69 2.73 -19.80
C THR A 383 -3.06 3.17 -18.39
N LEU A 384 -2.60 2.45 -17.36
CA LEU A 384 -2.82 2.82 -15.95
C LEU A 384 -2.25 4.20 -15.63
N VAL A 385 -0.98 4.45 -15.96
CA VAL A 385 -0.33 5.73 -15.63
C VAL A 385 -0.91 6.89 -16.43
N VAL A 386 -1.29 6.70 -17.70
CA VAL A 386 -1.89 7.75 -18.52
C VAL A 386 -3.27 8.11 -17.98
N LEU A 387 -4.14 7.14 -17.71
CA LEU A 387 -5.48 7.42 -17.18
C LEU A 387 -5.41 8.03 -15.77
N PHE A 388 -4.45 7.60 -14.93
CA PHE A 388 -4.15 8.24 -13.66
C PHE A 388 -3.68 9.68 -13.84
N ALA A 389 -2.70 9.93 -14.72
CA ALA A 389 -2.13 11.25 -14.95
C ALA A 389 -3.17 12.25 -15.49
N VAL A 390 -4.10 11.79 -16.35
CA VAL A 390 -5.22 12.62 -16.80
C VAL A 390 -6.10 13.03 -15.63
N GLN A 391 -6.47 12.11 -14.73
CA GLN A 391 -7.26 12.48 -13.55
C GLN A 391 -6.48 13.39 -12.60
N PHE A 392 -5.22 13.07 -12.32
CA PHE A 392 -4.38 13.87 -11.42
C PHE A 392 -4.20 15.29 -11.97
N THR A 393 -3.97 15.44 -13.26
CA THR A 393 -3.86 16.77 -13.89
C THR A 393 -5.21 17.50 -13.82
N ALA A 394 -6.33 16.80 -14.03
CA ALA A 394 -7.66 17.38 -13.93
C ALA A 394 -7.99 17.84 -12.49
N SER A 395 -7.59 17.09 -11.46
CA SER A 395 -7.82 17.47 -10.07
C SER A 395 -7.03 18.72 -9.65
N LEU A 396 -5.87 18.96 -10.27
CA LEU A 396 -5.06 20.16 -10.03
C LEU A 396 -5.49 21.40 -10.84
N THR A 397 -6.03 21.20 -12.04
CA THR A 397 -6.19 22.30 -13.03
C THR A 397 -7.63 22.68 -13.31
N LEU A 398 -8.59 21.77 -13.11
CA LEU A 398 -9.99 22.02 -13.40
C LEU A 398 -10.75 22.45 -12.14
N PRO A 399 -11.76 23.32 -12.27
CA PRO A 399 -12.73 23.56 -11.20
C PRO A 399 -13.45 22.28 -10.79
N ALA A 400 -14.00 22.25 -9.58
CA ALA A 400 -14.66 21.08 -9.01
C ALA A 400 -15.70 20.43 -9.96
N GLU A 401 -16.53 21.21 -10.64
CA GLU A 401 -17.51 20.68 -11.59
C GLU A 401 -16.86 20.01 -12.81
N GLY A 402 -15.78 20.59 -13.34
CA GLY A 402 -15.01 19.99 -14.43
C GLY A 402 -14.34 18.69 -14.00
N ASN A 403 -13.72 18.67 -12.82
CA ASN A 403 -13.09 17.47 -12.26
C ASN A 403 -14.12 16.35 -12.03
N ARG A 404 -15.34 16.67 -11.54
CA ARG A 404 -16.43 15.68 -11.40
C ARG A 404 -16.78 14.99 -12.72
N VAL A 405 -16.88 15.76 -13.81
CA VAL A 405 -17.14 15.19 -15.14
C VAL A 405 -15.99 14.26 -15.56
N VAL A 406 -14.74 14.68 -15.36
CA VAL A 406 -13.56 13.84 -15.66
C VAL A 406 -13.59 12.54 -14.86
N ILE A 407 -13.91 12.60 -13.56
CA ILE A 407 -14.01 11.42 -12.70
C ILE A 407 -15.05 10.42 -13.24
N ILE A 408 -16.23 10.90 -13.63
CA ILE A 408 -17.29 10.06 -14.20
C ILE A 408 -16.86 9.45 -15.53
N VAL A 409 -16.30 10.25 -16.44
CA VAL A 409 -15.85 9.79 -17.75
C VAL A 409 -14.75 8.74 -17.61
N LEU A 410 -13.73 9.00 -16.76
CA LEU A 410 -12.65 8.05 -16.54
C LEU A 410 -13.13 6.77 -15.84
N SER A 411 -14.09 6.87 -14.93
CA SER A 411 -14.72 5.69 -14.32
C SER A 411 -15.40 4.82 -15.37
N ALA A 412 -16.12 5.44 -16.31
CA ALA A 412 -16.75 4.72 -17.43
C ALA A 412 -15.70 4.11 -18.38
N VAL A 413 -14.61 4.83 -18.67
CA VAL A 413 -13.50 4.32 -19.49
C VAL A 413 -12.83 3.11 -18.83
N TYR A 414 -12.48 3.20 -17.55
CA TYR A 414 -11.92 2.07 -16.80
C TYR A 414 -12.87 0.87 -16.81
N GLY A 415 -14.16 1.09 -16.55
CA GLY A 415 -15.19 0.05 -16.60
C GLY A 415 -15.30 -0.61 -17.97
N ALA A 416 -15.36 0.17 -19.05
CA ALA A 416 -15.45 -0.33 -20.42
C ALA A 416 -14.20 -1.14 -20.82
N LEU A 417 -13.01 -0.65 -20.47
CA LEU A 417 -11.76 -1.37 -20.72
C LEU A 417 -11.68 -2.67 -19.91
N ALA A 418 -12.15 -2.66 -18.66
CA ALA A 418 -12.22 -3.86 -17.83
C ALA A 418 -13.15 -4.90 -18.46
N LEU A 419 -14.38 -4.51 -18.85
CA LEU A 419 -15.34 -5.40 -19.51
C LEU A 419 -14.79 -5.99 -20.82
N LEU A 420 -14.08 -5.18 -21.61
CA LEU A 420 -13.41 -5.65 -22.83
C LEU A 420 -12.35 -6.72 -22.52
N GLN A 421 -11.55 -6.49 -21.48
CA GLN A 421 -10.53 -7.45 -21.05
C GLN A 421 -11.15 -8.73 -20.48
N PHE A 422 -12.21 -8.63 -19.67
CA PHE A 422 -12.99 -9.77 -19.19
C PHE A 422 -13.56 -10.61 -20.35
N ALA A 423 -14.11 -9.96 -21.37
CA ALA A 423 -14.65 -10.65 -22.55
C ALA A 423 -13.56 -11.37 -23.35
N ARG A 424 -12.41 -10.72 -23.57
CA ARG A 424 -11.28 -11.27 -24.33
C ARG A 424 -10.58 -12.42 -23.60
N HIS A 425 -10.40 -12.31 -22.28
CA HIS A 425 -9.60 -13.23 -21.47
C HIS A 425 -10.44 -14.11 -20.53
N ARG A 426 -11.72 -14.34 -20.83
CA ARG A 426 -12.66 -15.10 -19.98
C ARG A 426 -12.14 -16.46 -19.49
N ARG A 427 -11.34 -17.16 -20.31
CA ARG A 427 -10.73 -18.45 -19.94
C ARG A 427 -9.60 -18.29 -18.94
N ASP A 428 -8.77 -17.26 -19.11
CA ASP A 428 -7.70 -16.92 -18.16
C ASP A 428 -8.30 -16.51 -16.82
N PHE A 429 -9.38 -15.72 -16.81
CA PHE A 429 -10.10 -15.40 -15.57
C PHE A 429 -10.65 -16.63 -14.86
N ALA A 430 -11.29 -17.54 -15.58
CA ALA A 430 -11.82 -18.76 -14.96
C ALA A 430 -10.69 -19.60 -14.33
N ARG A 431 -9.52 -19.66 -14.99
CA ARG A 431 -8.33 -20.33 -14.46
C ARG A 431 -7.79 -19.60 -13.22
N THR A 432 -7.56 -18.30 -13.30
CA THR A 432 -7.04 -17.48 -12.20
C THR A 432 -8.00 -17.50 -11.00
N ALA A 433 -9.31 -17.48 -11.23
CA ALA A 433 -10.33 -17.67 -10.19
C ALA A 433 -10.22 -19.03 -9.52
N ARG A 434 -10.10 -20.11 -10.30
CA ARG A 434 -9.91 -21.46 -9.76
C ARG A 434 -8.61 -21.57 -8.96
N ASP A 435 -7.53 -21.01 -9.49
CA ASP A 435 -6.21 -21.05 -8.85
C ASP A 435 -6.17 -20.22 -7.56
N GLY A 436 -6.80 -19.04 -7.56
CA GLY A 436 -6.89 -18.18 -6.39
C GLY A 436 -7.72 -18.79 -5.26
N LEU A 437 -8.81 -19.50 -5.57
CA LEU A 437 -9.75 -20.00 -4.56
C LEU A 437 -9.52 -21.45 -4.13
N VAL A 438 -9.18 -22.34 -5.06
CA VAL A 438 -9.31 -23.80 -4.85
C VAL A 438 -7.98 -24.53 -5.04
N THR A 439 -7.16 -24.19 -6.04
CA THR A 439 -5.96 -24.95 -6.37
C THR A 439 -4.94 -24.96 -5.21
N PRO A 440 -4.45 -26.13 -4.74
CA PRO A 440 -3.48 -26.19 -3.66
C PRO A 440 -2.19 -25.38 -3.96
N PHE A 441 -1.66 -24.63 -3.00
CA PHE A 441 -0.43 -23.84 -3.19
C PHE A 441 0.77 -24.72 -3.59
N ALA A 442 0.85 -25.95 -3.09
CA ALA A 442 1.89 -26.90 -3.47
C ALA A 442 1.91 -27.20 -4.98
N GLU A 443 0.77 -27.10 -5.66
CA GLU A 443 0.69 -27.22 -7.12
C GLU A 443 1.06 -25.91 -7.82
N LEU A 444 0.62 -24.78 -7.27
CA LEU A 444 0.88 -23.45 -7.84
C LEU A 444 2.37 -23.09 -7.82
N VAL A 445 3.07 -23.40 -6.73
CA VAL A 445 4.51 -23.11 -6.56
C VAL A 445 5.38 -23.95 -7.50
N ARG A 446 4.91 -25.12 -7.95
CA ARG A 446 5.62 -25.96 -8.92
C ARG A 446 5.51 -25.47 -10.36
N ARG A 447 4.59 -24.56 -10.65
CA ARG A 447 4.37 -24.03 -12.02
C ARG A 447 5.25 -22.80 -12.25
N PRO A 448 6.12 -22.79 -13.26
CA PRO A 448 6.93 -21.62 -13.56
C PRO A 448 6.07 -20.43 -14.03
N PRO A 449 6.47 -19.18 -13.73
CA PRO A 449 5.78 -17.99 -14.23
C PRO A 449 5.64 -18.00 -15.76
N GLY A 450 4.44 -17.69 -16.26
CA GLY A 450 4.16 -17.63 -17.71
C GLY A 450 4.02 -18.98 -18.42
N HIS A 451 3.99 -20.10 -17.71
CA HIS A 451 3.71 -21.42 -18.29
C HIS A 451 2.21 -21.73 -18.20
N HIS A 452 1.52 -21.62 -19.34
CA HIS A 452 0.09 -21.90 -19.47
C HIS A 452 -0.09 -23.31 -20.02
N GLY A 453 -0.14 -24.30 -19.12
CA GLY A 453 -0.58 -25.67 -19.43
C GLY A 453 -2.10 -25.77 -19.51
#